data_AF-A0A9W7WIW4-F1
#
_entry.id   AF-A0A9W7WIW4-F1
#
_cell.length_a   1.000
_cell.length_b   1.000
_cell.length_c   1.000
_cell.angle_alpha   90.00
_cell.angle_beta   90.00
_cell.angle_gamma   90.00
#
_symmetry.space_group_name_H-M   'P 1'
#
loop_
_entity.id
_entity.type
_entity.pdbx_description
1 polymer ?
#
loop_
_entity_poly.entity_id
_entity_poly.type
_entity_poly.pdbx_seq_one_letter_code
_entity_poly.pdbx_strand_id
1 'polypeptide(L)'
;HRERPCFKKFFTGMCLGMISFLVIWSFVFKEREKQPQRSFLSQSPRISFYSEFGISSERYSSLQQALYWAGPDRSITNVSMSTSPAHSTFIIHNMKDSYQIGELLYVTIHARDFNSNPKPYGGVFFQAKLFSSKTPK
;
A
#
# COMPACT_ATOMS: atom_id res chain seq x y z
N HIS A 1 67.14 18.18 -7.09
CA HIS A 1 66.05 17.55 -6.31
C HIS A 1 65.55 18.56 -5.26
N ARG A 2 64.51 19.34 -5.55
CA ARG A 2 63.95 20.34 -4.62
C ARG A 2 62.42 20.32 -4.77
N GLU A 3 61.78 19.43 -4.03
CA GLU A 3 60.32 19.31 -4.03
C GLU A 3 59.70 20.55 -3.37
N ARG A 4 58.72 21.15 -4.04
CA ARG A 4 58.04 22.37 -3.60
C ARG A 4 57.06 22.03 -2.46
N PRO A 5 57.26 22.55 -1.23
CA PRO A 5 56.41 22.23 -0.06
C PRO A 5 54.99 22.83 -0.12
N CYS A 6 54.63 23.52 -1.21
CA CYS A 6 53.34 24.17 -1.39
C CYS A 6 52.27 23.22 -1.97
N PHE A 7 52.67 22.27 -2.82
CA PHE A 7 51.72 21.40 -3.53
C PHE A 7 51.04 20.38 -2.60
N LYS A 8 51.76 19.87 -1.59
CA LYS A 8 51.20 18.96 -0.57
C LYS A 8 50.16 19.65 0.34
N LYS A 9 50.34 20.95 0.64
CA LYS A 9 49.38 21.70 1.47
C LYS A 9 48.05 21.92 0.75
N PHE A 10 48.09 22.12 -0.57
CA PHE A 10 46.88 22.29 -1.38
C PHE A 10 46.06 20.99 -1.48
N PHE A 11 46.73 19.85 -1.69
CA PHE A 11 46.08 18.55 -1.77
C PHE A 11 45.46 18.12 -0.44
N THR A 12 46.16 18.38 0.68
CA THR A 12 45.66 18.05 2.02
C THR A 12 44.42 18.87 2.38
N GLY A 13 44.36 20.14 1.96
CA GLY A 13 43.18 20.99 2.14
C GLY A 13 41.96 20.50 1.36
N MET A 14 42.14 20.06 0.10
CA MET A 14 41.04 19.48 -0.69
C MET A 14 40.50 18.18 -0.09
N CYS A 15 41.36 17.30 0.41
CA CYS A 15 40.92 16.05 1.04
C CYS A 15 40.07 16.31 2.29
N LEU A 16 40.47 17.27 3.14
CA LEU A 16 39.70 17.62 4.34
C LEU A 16 38.34 18.25 4.01
N GLY A 17 38.26 19.05 2.95
CA GLY A 17 37.00 19.63 2.47
C GLY A 17 36.02 18.59 1.93
N MET A 18 36.50 17.57 1.21
CA MET A 18 35.64 16.49 0.71
C MET A 18 35.11 15.60 1.83
N ILE A 19 35.93 15.30 2.84
CA ILE A 19 35.52 14.50 3.99
C ILE A 19 34.47 15.23 4.81
N SER A 20 34.63 16.54 5.06
CA SER A 20 33.63 17.33 5.79
C SER A 20 32.30 17.40 5.02
N PHE A 21 32.35 17.54 3.69
CA PHE A 21 31.14 17.54 2.85
C PHE A 21 30.41 16.18 2.89
N LEU A 22 31.14 15.06 2.84
CA LEU A 22 30.56 13.72 2.92
C LEU A 22 29.93 13.43 4.29
N VAL A 23 30.55 13.90 5.37
CA VAL A 23 30.00 13.76 6.74
C VAL A 23 28.73 14.59 6.90
N ILE A 24 28.74 15.84 6.45
CA ILE A 24 27.55 16.72 6.49
C ILE A 24 26.45 16.15 5.59
N TRP A 25 26.78 15.68 4.39
CA TRP A 25 25.83 15.03 3.48
C TRP A 25 25.20 13.80 4.12
N SER A 26 26.00 12.94 4.74
CA SER A 26 25.52 11.73 5.44
C SER A 26 24.65 12.08 6.64
N PHE A 27 24.99 13.14 7.38
CA PHE A 27 24.21 13.60 8.53
C PHE A 27 22.84 14.16 8.09
N VAL A 28 22.83 15.04 7.08
CA VAL A 28 21.59 15.60 6.50
C VAL A 28 20.73 14.52 5.84
N PHE A 29 21.35 13.53 5.19
CA PHE A 29 20.63 12.39 4.60
C PHE A 29 20.02 11.48 5.68
N LYS A 30 20.74 11.24 6.78
CA LYS A 30 20.27 10.46 7.92
C LYS A 30 19.14 11.13 8.70
N GLU A 31 19.09 12.46 8.73
CA GLU A 31 17.95 13.21 9.28
C GLU A 31 16.69 13.09 8.41
N ARG A 32 16.82 12.88 7.09
CA ARG A 32 15.66 12.62 6.21
C ARG A 32 15.01 11.25 6.44
N GLU A 33 15.73 10.28 6.99
CA GLU A 33 15.16 8.95 7.30
C GLU A 33 14.38 8.90 8.63
N LYS A 34 14.51 9.91 9.51
CA LYS A 34 13.90 9.90 10.85
C LYS A 34 12.56 10.63 10.96
N GLN A 35 12.01 11.14 9.87
CA GLN A 35 10.66 11.72 9.84
C GLN A 35 9.63 10.65 9.44
N PRO A 36 8.63 10.34 10.27
CA PRO A 36 7.47 9.57 9.84
C PRO A 36 6.62 10.43 8.90
N GLN A 37 6.38 9.93 7.68
CA GLN A 37 5.41 10.41 6.67
C GLN A 37 5.17 11.94 6.63
N ARG A 38 6.00 12.65 5.86
CA ARG A 38 5.48 13.80 5.09
C ARG A 38 4.98 13.27 3.77
N SER A 39 3.73 13.59 3.48
CA SER A 39 3.02 13.39 2.22
C SER A 39 3.79 13.97 1.03
N PHE A 40 4.80 13.24 0.54
CA PHE A 40 5.38 13.42 -0.78
C PHE A 40 4.62 12.51 -1.76
N LEU A 41 3.31 12.68 -1.85
CA LEU A 41 2.65 12.37 -3.11
C LEU A 41 3.14 13.44 -4.08
N SER A 42 4.11 13.06 -4.92
CA SER A 42 4.41 13.76 -6.15
C SER A 42 3.09 14.01 -6.89
N GLN A 43 2.57 15.24 -6.78
CA GLN A 43 1.29 15.65 -7.36
C GLN A 43 1.39 15.84 -8.87
N SER A 44 2.59 15.77 -9.47
CA SER A 44 2.79 16.16 -10.87
C SER A 44 2.52 15.06 -11.91
N PRO A 45 2.78 13.75 -11.67
CA PRO A 45 2.47 12.72 -12.68
C PRO A 45 1.01 12.28 -12.69
N ARG A 46 0.28 12.36 -11.56
CA ARG A 46 -1.07 11.78 -11.45
C ARG A 46 -2.16 12.61 -12.12
N ILE A 47 -1.98 13.93 -12.21
CA ILE A 47 -3.00 14.86 -12.71
C ILE A 47 -3.27 14.64 -14.21
N SER A 48 -2.29 14.16 -14.98
CA SER A 48 -2.48 13.90 -16.42
C SER A 48 -3.27 12.61 -16.71
N PHE A 49 -3.08 11.54 -15.92
CA PHE A 49 -3.61 10.22 -16.25
C PHE A 49 -5.13 10.18 -16.32
N TYR A 50 -5.86 10.74 -15.36
CA TYR A 50 -7.33 10.65 -15.36
C TYR A 50 -7.99 11.64 -16.32
N SER A 51 -7.33 12.78 -16.61
CA SER A 51 -7.80 13.73 -17.62
C SER A 51 -7.75 13.14 -19.03
N GLU A 52 -6.75 12.29 -19.32
CA GLU A 52 -6.67 11.55 -20.59
C GLU A 52 -7.85 10.59 -20.80
N PHE A 53 -8.39 10.01 -19.73
CA PHE A 53 -9.60 9.18 -19.76
C PHE A 53 -10.92 9.98 -19.69
N GLY A 54 -10.87 11.32 -19.78
CA GLY A 54 -12.05 12.18 -19.70
C GLY A 54 -12.74 12.18 -18.33
N ILE A 55 -12.03 11.78 -17.27
CA ILE A 55 -12.55 11.77 -15.90
C ILE A 55 -12.29 13.15 -15.29
N SER A 56 -13.34 13.83 -14.81
CA SER A 56 -13.19 15.09 -14.08
C SER A 56 -12.46 14.86 -12.75
N SER A 57 -11.73 15.88 -12.28
CA SER A 57 -11.03 15.82 -10.98
C SER A 57 -11.98 15.46 -9.82
N GLU A 58 -13.21 16.00 -9.85
CA GLU A 58 -14.26 15.68 -8.89
C GLU A 58 -14.66 14.21 -8.94
N ARG A 59 -14.94 13.67 -10.14
CA ARG A 59 -15.31 12.25 -10.32
C ARG A 59 -14.18 11.33 -9.89
N TYR A 60 -12.94 11.70 -10.19
CA TYR A 60 -11.76 10.96 -9.73
C TYR A 60 -11.66 10.96 -8.20
N SER A 61 -11.86 12.11 -7.55
CA SER A 61 -11.85 12.23 -6.09
C SER A 61 -12.96 11.37 -5.44
N SER A 62 -14.16 11.39 -6.01
CA SER A 62 -15.27 10.54 -5.55
C SER A 62 -14.96 9.04 -5.72
N LEU A 63 -14.30 8.64 -6.81
CA LEU A 63 -13.85 7.27 -7.01
C LEU A 63 -12.76 6.88 -5.99
N GLN A 64 -11.81 7.77 -5.71
CA GLN A 64 -10.80 7.55 -4.69
C GLN A 64 -11.42 7.38 -3.30
N GLN A 65 -12.44 8.18 -2.98
CA GLN A 65 -13.18 8.08 -1.73
C GLN A 65 -13.97 6.78 -1.64
N ALA A 66 -14.61 6.34 -2.74
CA ALA A 66 -15.32 5.06 -2.79
C ALA A 66 -14.38 3.84 -2.65
N LEU A 67 -13.12 3.98 -3.04
CA LEU A 67 -12.08 2.95 -2.88
C LEU A 67 -11.33 3.06 -1.55
N TYR A 68 -11.59 4.09 -0.74
CA TYR A 68 -10.91 4.26 0.53
C TYR A 68 -11.44 3.23 1.54
N TRP A 69 -10.60 2.24 1.81
CA TRP A 69 -10.79 1.34 2.94
C TRP A 69 -10.06 1.92 4.14
N ALA A 70 -10.73 1.99 5.29
CA ALA A 70 -10.05 2.33 6.53
C ALA A 70 -8.86 1.38 6.72
N GLY A 71 -7.68 1.97 6.93
CA GLY A 71 -6.50 1.22 7.33
C GLY A 71 -6.72 0.59 8.70
N PRO A 72 -5.82 -0.30 9.14
CA PRO A 72 -5.90 -0.85 10.48
C PRO A 72 -5.72 0.27 11.53
N ASP A 73 -6.58 0.30 12.56
CA ASP A 73 -6.51 1.27 13.68
C ASP A 73 -5.20 1.14 14.49
N ARG A 74 -4.52 0.02 14.34
CA ARG A 74 -3.27 -0.33 15.01
C ARG A 74 -2.25 -0.83 14.00
N SER A 75 -0.97 -0.62 14.29
CA SER A 75 0.10 -1.20 13.48
C SER A 75 -0.01 -2.73 13.46
N ILE A 76 0.04 -3.32 12.26
CA ILE A 76 0.10 -4.77 12.08
C ILE A 76 1.54 -5.19 12.35
N THR A 77 1.81 -5.71 13.54
CA THR A 77 3.16 -6.12 13.96
C THR A 77 3.39 -7.62 13.84
N ASN A 78 2.35 -8.42 13.65
CA ASN A 78 2.42 -9.87 13.61
C ASN A 78 1.49 -10.48 12.54
N VAL A 79 1.95 -11.55 11.90
CA VAL A 79 1.17 -12.38 10.96
C VAL A 79 -0.11 -12.90 11.60
N SER A 80 -0.13 -13.13 12.92
CA SER A 80 -1.33 -13.61 13.62
C SER A 80 -2.52 -12.63 13.52
N MET A 81 -2.25 -11.36 13.23
CA MET A 81 -3.27 -10.30 13.04
C MET A 81 -3.78 -10.21 11.59
N SER A 82 -3.17 -10.98 10.67
CA SER A 82 -3.65 -11.08 9.29
C SER A 82 -4.88 -11.99 9.20
N THR A 83 -5.61 -11.92 8.08
CA THR A 83 -6.82 -12.73 7.89
C THR A 83 -6.46 -14.21 7.81
N SER A 84 -7.06 -15.02 8.67
CA SER A 84 -6.94 -16.48 8.66
C SER A 84 -8.02 -17.10 7.79
N PRO A 85 -7.66 -17.87 6.75
CA PRO A 85 -8.62 -18.66 5.98
C PRO A 85 -9.32 -19.72 6.83
N ALA A 86 -8.62 -20.30 7.82
CA ALA A 86 -9.13 -21.37 8.67
C ALA A 86 -10.16 -20.89 9.69
N HIS A 87 -10.10 -19.62 10.10
CA HIS A 87 -11.04 -19.04 11.08
C HIS A 87 -12.12 -18.17 10.43
N SER A 88 -11.93 -17.76 9.18
CA SER A 88 -12.94 -17.00 8.47
C SER A 88 -14.05 -17.93 7.98
N THR A 89 -15.29 -17.47 8.06
CA THR A 89 -16.47 -18.23 7.62
C THR A 89 -17.32 -17.41 6.66
N PHE A 90 -18.24 -18.07 5.97
CA PHE A 90 -19.23 -17.41 5.14
C PHE A 90 -20.63 -17.97 5.43
N ILE A 91 -21.64 -17.16 5.17
CA ILE A 91 -23.05 -17.51 5.29
C ILE A 91 -23.72 -17.17 3.96
N ILE A 92 -24.37 -18.16 3.36
CA ILE A 92 -25.25 -17.96 2.21
C ILE A 92 -26.64 -17.70 2.75
N HIS A 93 -27.19 -16.53 2.46
CA HIS A 93 -28.53 -16.17 2.89
C HIS A 93 -29.58 -16.73 1.95
N ASN A 94 -30.72 -17.14 2.51
CA ASN A 94 -31.87 -17.64 1.76
C ASN A 94 -31.48 -18.77 0.79
N MET A 95 -30.82 -19.81 1.33
CA MET A 95 -30.41 -20.98 0.57
C MET A 95 -31.65 -21.71 0.04
N LYS A 96 -31.72 -21.90 -1.29
CA LYS A 96 -32.79 -22.60 -1.98
C LYS A 96 -32.24 -23.83 -2.68
N ASP A 97 -33.10 -24.81 -2.94
CA ASP A 97 -32.75 -26.00 -3.72
C ASP A 97 -32.43 -25.68 -5.18
N SER A 98 -32.94 -24.55 -5.70
CA SER A 98 -32.69 -24.08 -7.06
C SER A 98 -32.74 -22.56 -7.15
N TYR A 99 -31.97 -22.03 -8.11
CA TYR A 99 -31.94 -20.62 -8.47
C TYR A 99 -32.17 -20.46 -9.97
N GLN A 100 -32.90 -19.42 -10.35
CA GLN A 100 -33.10 -19.01 -11.74
C GLN A 100 -32.00 -18.04 -12.18
N ILE A 101 -31.76 -17.99 -13.49
CA ILE A 101 -30.85 -16.99 -14.07
C ILE A 101 -31.40 -15.59 -13.76
N GLY A 102 -30.57 -14.74 -13.17
CA GLY A 102 -30.95 -13.39 -12.74
C GLY A 102 -31.42 -13.29 -11.29
N GLU A 103 -31.60 -14.40 -10.56
CA GLU A 103 -31.80 -14.33 -9.11
C GLU A 103 -30.52 -13.91 -8.38
N LEU A 104 -30.70 -13.18 -7.27
CA LEU A 104 -29.61 -12.70 -6.42
C LEU A 104 -29.28 -13.70 -5.32
N LEU A 105 -28.00 -14.03 -5.21
CA LEU A 105 -27.44 -14.80 -4.10
C LEU A 105 -26.69 -13.85 -3.16
N TYR A 106 -27.14 -13.76 -1.92
CA TYR A 106 -26.49 -12.94 -0.90
C TYR A 106 -25.56 -13.79 -0.07
N VAL A 107 -24.29 -13.37 0.01
CA VAL A 107 -23.26 -14.05 0.81
C VAL A 107 -22.64 -13.04 1.76
N THR A 108 -22.61 -13.37 3.05
CA THR A 108 -21.87 -12.61 4.07
C THR A 108 -20.61 -13.36 4.45
N ILE A 109 -19.49 -12.65 4.48
CA ILE A 109 -18.20 -13.20 4.89
C ILE A 109 -17.84 -12.63 6.26
N HIS A 110 -17.55 -13.51 7.22
CA HIS A 110 -17.04 -13.16 8.54
C HIS A 110 -15.53 -13.38 8.56
N ALA A 111 -14.77 -12.33 8.19
CA ALA A 111 -13.32 -12.36 8.19
C ALA A 111 -12.78 -12.34 9.63
N ARG A 112 -11.86 -13.27 9.94
CA ARG A 112 -11.20 -13.36 11.25
C ARG A 112 -9.69 -13.45 11.12
N ASP A 113 -8.98 -13.05 12.18
CA ASP A 113 -7.54 -13.23 12.29
C ASP A 113 -7.15 -14.66 12.76
N PHE A 114 -5.86 -14.95 12.91
CA PHE A 114 -5.38 -16.25 13.40
C PHE A 114 -5.69 -16.50 14.88
N ASN A 115 -6.15 -15.47 15.61
CA ASN A 115 -6.60 -15.57 16.98
C ASN A 115 -8.14 -15.62 17.07
N SER A 116 -8.83 -15.78 15.94
CA SER A 116 -10.29 -15.83 15.82
C SER A 116 -11.01 -14.51 16.16
N ASN A 117 -10.29 -13.38 16.21
CA ASN A 117 -10.91 -12.07 16.39
C ASN A 117 -11.53 -11.60 15.07
N PRO A 118 -12.70 -10.92 15.11
CA PRO A 118 -13.26 -10.26 13.94
C PRO A 118 -12.28 -9.23 13.37
N LYS A 119 -12.17 -9.18 12.04
CA LYS A 119 -11.28 -8.23 11.38
C LYS A 119 -11.96 -6.87 11.19
N PRO A 120 -11.47 -5.78 11.81
CA PRO A 120 -12.17 -4.49 11.79
C PRO A 120 -11.89 -3.64 10.55
N TYR A 121 -10.90 -4.03 9.73
CA TYR A 121 -10.48 -3.29 8.54
C TYR A 121 -10.43 -4.19 7.30
N GLY A 122 -10.64 -3.56 6.14
CA GLY A 122 -10.70 -4.19 4.84
C GLY A 122 -9.32 -4.47 4.22
N GLY A 123 -9.23 -4.26 2.90
CA GLY A 123 -7.99 -4.45 2.12
C GLY A 123 -7.62 -5.90 1.83
N VAL A 124 -8.56 -6.83 2.00
CA VAL A 124 -8.39 -8.24 1.67
C VAL A 124 -9.27 -8.64 0.50
N PHE A 125 -8.79 -9.60 -0.29
CA PHE A 125 -9.50 -10.11 -1.44
C PHE A 125 -10.16 -11.44 -1.10
N PHE A 126 -11.44 -11.57 -1.46
CA PHE A 126 -12.17 -12.82 -1.41
C PHE A 126 -12.49 -13.25 -2.84
N GLN A 127 -12.30 -14.54 -3.13
CA GLN A 127 -12.67 -15.13 -4.40
C GLN A 127 -13.88 -16.04 -4.17
N ALA A 128 -14.94 -15.82 -4.95
CA ALA A 128 -16.08 -16.71 -5.02
C ALA A 128 -16.13 -17.33 -6.41
N LYS A 129 -16.48 -18.63 -6.49
CA LYS A 129 -16.67 -19.33 -7.76
C LYS A 129 -18.00 -20.06 -7.71
N LEU A 130 -18.89 -19.71 -8.63
CA LEU A 130 -20.15 -20.39 -8.83
C LEU A 130 -19.95 -21.54 -9.82
N PHE A 131 -20.40 -22.73 -9.44
CA PHE A 131 -20.36 -23.92 -10.29
C PHE A 131 -21.78 -24.31 -10.67
N SER A 132 -22.01 -24.56 -11.96
CA SER A 132 -23.25 -25.13 -12.48
C SER A 132 -22.94 -26.51 -13.04
N SER A 133 -23.77 -27.51 -12.71
CA SER A 133 -23.64 -28.87 -13.23
C SER A 133 -24.20 -29.03 -14.65
N LYS A 134 -24.89 -28.02 -15.19
CA LYS A 134 -25.45 -28.04 -16.54
C LYS A 134 -24.61 -27.23 -17.51
N THR A 135 -24.24 -27.84 -18.63
CA THR A 135 -23.75 -27.15 -19.82
C THR A 135 -24.83 -26.19 -20.33
N PRO A 136 -24.50 -24.92 -20.63
CA PRO A 136 -25.44 -24.04 -21.30
C PRO A 136 -25.79 -24.68 -22.65
N LYS A 137 -27.10 -24.84 -22.91
CA LYS A 137 -27.63 -25.28 -24.21
C LYS A 137 -27.52 -24.17 -25.22
#